data_AF-A0A0S2T2Y0-F1
#
_entry.id   AF-A0A0S2T2Y0-F1
#
_cell.length_a   1.000
_cell.length_b   1.000
_cell.length_c   1.000
_cell.angle_alpha   90.00
_cell.angle_beta   90.00
_cell.angle_gamma   90.00
#
_symmetry.space_group_name_H-M   'P 1'
#
loop_
_entity.id
_entity.type
_entity.pdbx_description
1 polymer ?
#
loop_
_entity_poly.entity_id
_entity_poly.type
_entity_poly.pdbx_seq_one_letter_code
_entity_poly.pdbx_strand_id
1 'polypeptide(L)'
;MAVTSPNMPASIRWGGIVALIQSTIGFGYAFFLIYREATGETDPSIVYETDNANTWVGYGTAAFFIIVFGTVVAGAINMMKGHRWGRGAVVMLNIILLPAAYYMFIEGRFSWAIVTGISALFVLGALFNKRAVLWANNEI
;
A
#
# COMPACT_ATOMS: atom_id res chain seq x y z
N MET A 1 -6.13 -34.38 -22.51
CA MET A 1 -5.61 -33.04 -22.18
C MET A 1 -6.06 -32.71 -20.77
N ALA A 2 -5.17 -32.81 -19.78
CA ALA A 2 -5.53 -32.61 -18.38
C ALA A 2 -5.74 -31.12 -18.11
N VAL A 3 -6.99 -30.70 -17.93
CA VAL A 3 -7.33 -29.39 -17.38
C VAL A 3 -7.03 -29.46 -15.88
N THR A 4 -5.81 -29.09 -15.50
CA THR A 4 -5.45 -28.87 -14.10
C THR A 4 -6.10 -27.57 -13.66
N SER A 5 -6.71 -27.57 -12.47
CA SER A 5 -7.45 -26.47 -11.84
C SER A 5 -6.80 -25.09 -12.07
N PRO A 6 -7.55 -23.97 -12.16
CA PRO A 6 -7.00 -22.63 -12.38
C PRO A 6 -6.21 -22.17 -11.13
N ASN A 7 -5.04 -22.75 -10.94
CA ASN A 7 -4.17 -22.49 -9.82
C ASN A 7 -3.63 -21.07 -10.00
N MET A 8 -4.08 -20.18 -9.13
CA MET A 8 -3.58 -18.82 -9.06
C MET A 8 -2.05 -18.81 -9.11
N PRO A 9 -1.42 -18.02 -10.01
CA PRO A 9 0.02 -17.92 -10.09
C PRO A 9 0.62 -17.56 -8.73
N ALA A 10 1.64 -18.29 -8.28
CA ALA A 10 2.30 -18.03 -7.00
C ALA A 10 2.77 -16.56 -6.86
N SER A 11 3.13 -15.92 -7.98
CA SER A 11 3.50 -14.50 -8.02
C SER A 11 2.38 -13.57 -7.53
N ILE A 12 1.10 -13.88 -7.83
CA ILE A 12 -0.04 -13.11 -7.35
C ILE A 12 -0.21 -13.27 -5.84
N ARG A 13 -0.03 -14.48 -5.32
CA ARG A 13 -0.10 -14.76 -3.88
C ARG A 13 0.99 -14.02 -3.10
N TRP A 14 2.24 -14.12 -3.55
CA TRP A 14 3.36 -13.44 -2.89
C TRP A 14 3.25 -11.91 -2.99
N GLY A 15 2.87 -11.37 -4.15
CA GLY A 15 2.62 -9.94 -4.31
C GLY A 15 1.49 -9.42 -3.42
N GLY A 16 0.40 -10.19 -3.28
CA GLY A 16 -0.70 -9.88 -2.37
C GLY A 16 -0.28 -9.86 -0.89
N ILE A 17 0.53 -10.84 -0.46
CA ILE A 17 1.04 -10.91 0.93
C ILE A 17 1.89 -9.69 1.26
N VAL A 18 2.83 -9.31 0.37
CA VAL A 18 3.68 -8.14 0.61
C VAL A 18 2.84 -6.86 0.66
N ALA A 19 1.86 -6.71 -0.24
CA ALA A 19 0.94 -5.57 -0.23
C ALA A 19 0.09 -5.50 1.05
N LEU A 20 -0.33 -6.64 1.61
CA LEU A 20 -1.00 -6.69 2.91
C LEU A 20 -0.10 -6.21 4.05
N ILE A 21 1.16 -6.63 4.06
CA ILE A 21 2.14 -6.19 5.07
C ILE A 21 2.34 -4.67 4.97
N GLN A 22 2.59 -4.14 3.77
CA GLN A 22 2.72 -2.70 3.54
C GLN A 22 1.47 -1.94 4.01
N SER A 23 0.29 -2.47 3.74
CA SER A 23 -0.96 -1.81 4.12
C SER A 23 -1.24 -1.87 5.63
N THR A 24 -0.80 -2.93 6.29
CA THR A 24 -0.87 -3.05 7.76
C THR A 24 -0.02 -1.98 8.43
N ILE A 25 1.16 -1.68 7.88
CA ILE A 25 2.00 -0.56 8.36
C ILE A 25 1.29 0.77 8.18
N GLY A 26 0.62 0.98 7.04
CA GLY A 26 -0.21 2.18 6.80
C GLY A 26 -1.34 2.35 7.81
N PHE A 27 -2.01 1.26 8.20
CA PHE A 27 -2.99 1.31 9.30
C PHE A 27 -2.35 1.63 10.64
N GLY A 28 -1.18 1.06 10.95
CA GLY A 28 -0.43 1.40 12.16
C GLY A 28 -0.16 2.91 12.25
N TYR A 29 0.22 3.53 11.14
CA TYR A 29 0.40 4.99 11.06
C TYR A 29 -0.93 5.76 11.25
N ALA A 30 -2.04 5.29 10.69
CA ALA A 30 -3.35 5.89 10.90
C ALA A 30 -3.76 5.88 12.39
N PHE A 31 -3.56 4.75 13.08
CA PHE A 31 -3.83 4.65 14.52
C PHE A 31 -2.89 5.53 15.34
N PHE A 32 -1.62 5.64 14.94
CA PHE A 32 -0.67 6.55 15.56
C PHE A 32 -1.12 8.01 15.43
N LEU A 33 -1.60 8.44 14.25
CA LEU A 33 -2.15 9.78 14.05
C LEU A 33 -3.35 10.07 14.95
N ILE A 34 -4.27 9.11 15.08
CA ILE A 34 -5.44 9.23 15.98
C ILE A 34 -4.99 9.37 17.44
N TYR A 35 -4.07 8.51 17.88
CA TYR A 35 -3.54 8.56 19.23
C TYR A 35 -2.84 9.89 19.52
N ARG A 36 -1.97 10.34 18.61
CA ARG A 36 -1.23 11.60 18.71
C ARG A 36 -2.18 12.80 18.84
N GLU A 37 -3.22 12.83 18.03
CA GLU A 37 -4.22 13.91 18.06
C GLU A 37 -5.05 13.87 19.34
N ALA A 38 -5.36 12.68 19.85
CA ALA A 38 -6.05 12.50 21.14
C ALA A 38 -5.18 12.92 22.34
N THR A 39 -3.86 12.80 22.26
CA THR A 39 -2.91 13.23 23.31
C THR A 39 -2.51 14.70 23.23
N GLY A 40 -2.92 15.42 22.18
CA GLY A 40 -2.69 16.86 22.05
C GLY A 40 -1.23 17.27 21.77
N GLU A 41 -0.40 16.37 21.26
CA GLU A 41 0.98 16.70 20.89
C GLU A 41 1.00 17.49 19.56
N THR A 42 1.40 18.77 19.64
CA THR A 42 1.54 19.65 18.46
C THR A 42 2.91 19.46 17.81
N ASP A 43 2.91 19.17 16.51
CA ASP A 43 4.13 19.00 15.72
C ASP A 43 4.63 20.37 15.22
N PRO A 44 5.87 20.79 15.53
CA PRO A 44 6.41 22.07 15.06
C PRO A 44 6.62 22.13 13.54
N SER A 45 6.47 21.02 12.81
CA SER A 45 6.56 20.98 11.34
C SER A 45 5.28 21.35 10.61
N ILE A 46 4.13 21.46 11.30
CA ILE A 46 2.88 21.91 10.71
C ILE A 46 2.85 23.44 10.72
N VAL A 47 3.00 24.05 9.54
CA VAL A 47 2.80 25.49 9.35
C VAL A 47 1.31 25.80 9.47
N TYR A 48 0.88 26.24 10.64
CA TYR A 48 -0.45 26.81 10.82
C TYR A 48 -0.43 28.25 10.28
N GLU A 49 -1.24 28.52 9.25
CA GLU A 49 -1.35 29.87 8.64
C GLU A 49 -1.97 30.89 9.61
N THR A 50 -2.64 30.44 10.67
CA THR A 50 -3.25 31.27 11.73
C THR A 50 -3.43 30.40 12.99
N ASP A 51 -3.36 30.99 14.18
CA ASP A 51 -3.57 30.30 15.49
C ASP A 51 -4.96 29.61 15.63
N ASN A 52 -5.90 29.92 14.72
CA ASN A 52 -7.23 29.32 14.60
C ASN A 52 -7.34 28.28 13.46
N ALA A 53 -6.23 27.88 12.86
CA ALA A 53 -6.24 26.87 11.81
C ALA A 53 -6.70 25.52 12.38
N ASN A 54 -7.66 24.89 11.69
CA ASN A 54 -8.25 23.61 12.09
C ASN A 54 -7.15 22.60 12.45
N THR A 55 -7.03 22.28 13.74
CA THR A 55 -6.06 21.29 14.25
C THR A 55 -6.38 19.87 13.80
N TRP A 56 -7.58 19.62 13.25
CA TRP A 56 -8.11 18.28 12.94
C TRP A 56 -7.45 17.57 11.75
N VAL A 57 -6.29 18.06 11.28
CA VAL A 57 -5.51 17.46 10.19
C VAL A 57 -5.13 16.02 10.51
N GLY A 58 -4.78 15.70 11.76
CA GLY A 58 -4.44 14.34 12.19
C GLY A 58 -5.58 13.34 11.95
N TYR A 59 -6.81 13.69 12.32
CA TYR A 59 -8.00 12.86 12.06
C TYR A 59 -8.30 12.73 10.57
N GLY A 60 -8.18 13.82 9.81
CA GLY A 60 -8.40 13.81 8.36
C GLY A 60 -7.41 12.90 7.63
N THR A 61 -6.13 13.00 7.95
CA THR A 61 -5.10 12.12 7.39
C THR A 61 -5.32 10.67 7.82
N ALA A 62 -5.67 10.41 9.09
CA ALA A 62 -5.96 9.04 9.54
C ALA A 62 -7.12 8.40 8.78
N ALA A 63 -8.23 9.13 8.59
CA ALA A 63 -9.39 8.65 7.82
C ALA A 63 -8.99 8.34 6.36
N PHE A 64 -8.21 9.22 5.73
CA PHE A 64 -7.69 8.99 4.38
C PHE A 64 -6.84 7.71 4.30
N PHE A 65 -5.91 7.51 5.24
CA PHE A 65 -5.09 6.31 5.29
C PHE A 65 -5.96 5.06 5.44
N ILE A 66 -6.95 5.08 6.33
CA ILE A 66 -7.85 3.95 6.54
C ILE A 66 -8.59 3.57 5.24
N ILE A 67 -9.08 4.57 4.49
CA ILE A 67 -9.81 4.35 3.24
C ILE A 67 -8.88 3.79 2.15
N VAL A 68 -7.72 4.42 1.96
CA VAL A 68 -6.77 4.02 0.90
C VAL A 68 -6.21 2.62 1.17
N PHE A 69 -5.65 2.40 2.36
CA PHE A 69 -5.05 1.12 2.71
C PHE A 69 -6.11 0.02 2.89
N GLY A 70 -7.32 0.38 3.35
CA GLY A 70 -8.46 -0.54 3.36
C GLY A 70 -8.85 -1.01 1.96
N THR A 71 -8.86 -0.12 0.98
CA THR A 71 -9.12 -0.48 -0.42
C THR A 71 -8.05 -1.41 -0.97
N VAL A 72 -6.77 -1.16 -0.65
CA VAL A 72 -5.66 -2.03 -1.09
C VAL A 72 -5.74 -3.40 -0.43
N VAL A 73 -6.04 -3.48 0.87
CA VAL A 73 -6.23 -4.76 1.58
C VAL A 73 -7.39 -5.54 0.98
N ALA A 74 -8.54 -4.90 0.76
CA ALA A 74 -9.68 -5.53 0.10
C ALA A 74 -9.31 -6.03 -1.31
N GLY A 75 -8.58 -5.23 -2.09
CA GLY A 75 -8.08 -5.60 -3.41
C GLY A 75 -7.10 -6.78 -3.37
N ALA A 76 -6.17 -6.80 -2.43
CA ALA A 76 -5.20 -7.88 -2.25
C ALA A 76 -5.88 -9.18 -1.83
N ILE A 77 -6.82 -9.13 -0.89
CA ILE A 77 -7.61 -10.30 -0.45
C ILE A 77 -8.44 -10.83 -1.62
N ASN A 78 -9.12 -9.96 -2.36
CA ASN A 78 -9.97 -10.37 -3.47
C ASN A 78 -9.15 -11.03 -4.60
N MET A 79 -8.00 -10.43 -4.91
CA MET A 79 -7.05 -10.97 -5.86
C MET A 79 -6.50 -12.34 -5.41
N MET A 80 -6.21 -12.52 -4.12
CA MET A 80 -5.78 -13.81 -3.55
C MET A 80 -6.89 -14.86 -3.45
N LYS A 81 -8.16 -14.47 -3.53
CA LYS A 81 -9.32 -15.38 -3.60
C LYS A 81 -9.63 -15.87 -5.02
N GLY A 82 -8.89 -15.44 -6.04
CA GLY A 82 -9.06 -15.88 -7.42
C GLY A 82 -9.86 -14.90 -8.28
N HIS A 83 -10.32 -13.79 -7.72
CA HIS A 83 -11.02 -12.76 -8.47
C HIS A 83 -10.01 -11.84 -9.17
N ARG A 84 -10.31 -11.44 -10.42
CA ARG A 84 -9.43 -10.59 -11.22
C ARG A 84 -9.42 -9.11 -10.77
N TRP A 85 -10.37 -8.74 -9.91
CA TRP A 85 -10.56 -7.39 -9.40
C TRP A 85 -9.66 -7.12 -8.18
N GLY A 86 -8.98 -5.97 -8.15
CA GLY A 86 -8.10 -5.55 -7.04
C GLY A 86 -6.63 -5.32 -7.43
N ARG A 87 -6.18 -5.82 -8.59
CA ARG A 87 -4.81 -5.61 -9.08
C ARG A 87 -4.44 -4.14 -9.22
N GLY A 88 -5.34 -3.33 -9.77
CA GLY A 88 -5.11 -1.90 -9.98
C GLY A 88 -4.78 -1.16 -8.69
N ALA A 89 -5.52 -1.42 -7.61
CA ALA A 89 -5.28 -0.79 -6.30
C ALA A 89 -3.89 -1.15 -5.74
N VAL A 90 -3.51 -2.43 -5.81
CA VAL A 90 -2.20 -2.90 -5.34
C VAL A 90 -1.06 -2.30 -6.17
N VAL A 91 -1.21 -2.26 -7.50
CA VAL A 91 -0.23 -1.64 -8.40
C VAL A 91 -0.08 -0.15 -8.10
N MET A 92 -1.19 0.57 -7.95
CA MET A 92 -1.17 2.00 -7.64
C MET A 92 -0.46 2.29 -6.32
N LEU A 93 -0.74 1.52 -5.26
CA LEU A 93 -0.02 1.68 -3.99
C LEU A 93 1.49 1.53 -4.20
N ASN A 94 1.92 0.48 -4.91
CA ASN A 94 3.34 0.21 -5.09
C ASN A 94 4.04 1.23 -5.99
N ILE A 95 3.32 1.83 -6.96
CA ILE A 95 3.85 2.95 -7.75
C ILE A 95 4.05 4.19 -6.85
N ILE A 96 3.13 4.49 -5.94
CA ILE A 96 3.25 5.61 -4.98
C ILE A 96 4.35 5.37 -3.94
N LEU A 97 4.63 4.12 -3.58
CA LEU A 97 5.71 3.78 -2.66
C LEU A 97 7.11 4.04 -3.23
N LEU A 98 7.29 4.05 -4.56
CA LEU A 98 8.58 4.36 -5.18
C LEU A 98 9.05 5.81 -4.94
N PRO A 99 8.27 6.87 -5.23
CA PRO A 99 8.66 8.23 -4.88
C PRO A 99 8.75 8.43 -3.36
N ALA A 100 7.94 7.73 -2.57
CA ALA A 100 8.09 7.75 -1.11
C ALA A 100 9.46 7.19 -0.65
N ALA A 101 9.89 6.07 -1.23
CA ALA A 101 11.21 5.49 -0.96
C ALA A 101 12.35 6.43 -1.40
N TYR A 102 12.19 7.12 -2.53
CA TYR A 102 13.13 8.15 -2.97
C TYR A 102 13.21 9.33 -1.98
N TYR A 103 12.06 9.78 -1.47
CA TYR A 103 12.03 10.83 -0.45
C TYR A 103 12.76 10.39 0.83
N MET A 104 12.54 9.16 1.30
CA MET A 104 13.26 8.59 2.46
C MET A 104 14.78 8.56 2.25
N PHE A 105 15.24 8.36 1.01
CA PHE A 105 16.65 8.38 0.67
C PHE A 105 17.24 9.80 0.79
N ILE A 106 16.51 10.82 0.32
CA ILE A 106 16.91 12.23 0.44
C ILE A 106 17.02 12.63 1.93
N GLU A 107 16.07 12.19 2.75
CA GLU A 107 16.02 12.45 4.20
C GLU A 107 17.05 11.62 5.01
N GLY A 108 17.97 10.91 4.35
CA GLY A 108 19.04 10.14 4.99
C GLY A 108 18.59 8.85 5.69
N ARG A 109 17.34 8.43 5.53
CA ARG A 109 16.79 7.18 6.11
C ARG A 109 17.01 5.98 5.19
N PHE A 110 18.28 5.72 4.86
CA PHE A 110 18.70 4.75 3.84
C PHE A 110 18.13 3.33 4.05
N SER A 111 18.15 2.80 5.27
CA SER A 111 17.66 1.44 5.55
C SER A 111 16.17 1.30 5.20
N TRP A 112 15.34 2.29 5.56
CA TRP A 112 13.91 2.29 5.28
C TRP A 112 13.60 2.55 3.81
N ALA A 113 14.39 3.41 3.15
CA ALA A 113 14.30 3.66 1.71
C ALA A 113 14.52 2.36 0.92
N ILE A 114 15.56 1.60 1.25
CA ILE A 114 15.90 0.35 0.57
C ILE A 114 14.82 -0.71 0.78
N VAL A 115 14.37 -0.91 2.03
CA VAL A 115 13.32 -1.91 2.34
C VAL A 115 12.03 -1.58 1.59
N THR A 116 11.60 -0.32 1.62
CA THR A 116 10.38 0.12 0.93
C THR A 116 10.52 -0.04 -0.58
N GLY A 117 11.61 0.47 -1.15
CA GLY A 117 11.85 0.43 -2.61
C GLY A 117 11.93 -0.99 -3.15
N ILE A 118 12.69 -1.88 -2.50
CA ILE A 118 12.80 -3.29 -2.91
C ILE A 118 11.45 -3.99 -2.80
N SER A 119 10.71 -3.77 -1.70
CA SER A 119 9.39 -4.39 -1.53
C SER A 119 8.41 -3.96 -2.62
N ALA A 120 8.43 -2.67 -3.00
CA ALA A 120 7.58 -2.13 -4.05
C ALA A 120 7.93 -2.71 -5.43
N LEU A 121 9.22 -2.75 -5.78
CA LEU A 121 9.70 -3.34 -7.02
C LEU A 121 9.37 -4.84 -7.11
N PHE A 122 9.49 -5.56 -5.99
CA PHE A 122 9.14 -6.98 -5.92
C PHE A 122 7.66 -7.21 -6.25
N VAL A 123 6.76 -6.43 -5.65
CA VAL A 123 5.32 -6.55 -5.91
C VAL A 123 4.98 -6.20 -7.35
N LEU A 124 5.55 -5.13 -7.89
CA LEU A 124 5.36 -4.74 -9.30
C LEU A 124 5.88 -5.82 -10.25
N GLY A 125 7.08 -6.36 -10.01
CA GLY A 125 7.63 -7.46 -10.81
C GLY A 125 6.77 -8.73 -10.73
N ALA A 126 6.26 -9.06 -9.54
CA ALA A 126 5.37 -10.20 -9.35
C ALA A 126 4.02 -10.02 -10.08
N LEU A 127 3.48 -8.80 -10.07
CA LEU A 127 2.21 -8.46 -10.73
C LEU A 127 2.35 -8.31 -12.24
N PHE A 128 3.49 -7.83 -12.76
CA PHE A 128 3.73 -7.69 -14.21
C PHE A 128 4.31 -8.95 -14.88
N ASN A 129 4.58 -10.00 -14.11
CA ASN A 129 5.07 -11.26 -14.67
C ASN A 129 4.10 -11.80 -15.76
N LYS A 130 4.65 -12.28 -16.88
CA LYS A 130 3.89 -12.81 -18.04
C LYS A 130 2.80 -13.80 -17.60
N ARG A 131 3.08 -14.67 -16.63
CA ARG A 131 2.10 -15.63 -16.08
C ARG A 131 0.92 -14.95 -15.35
N ALA A 132 1.17 -13.85 -14.65
CA ALA A 132 0.13 -13.08 -13.97
C ALA A 132 -0.71 -12.27 -14.97
N VAL A 133 -0.09 -11.73 -16.01
CA VAL A 133 -0.81 -11.03 -17.10
C VAL A 133 -1.67 -12.01 -17.90
N LEU A 134 -1.13 -13.17 -18.29
CA LEU A 134 -1.88 -14.23 -19.00
C LEU A 134 -3.06 -14.76 -18.16
N TRP A 135 -2.92 -14.90 -16.84
CA TRP A 135 -4.03 -15.29 -15.98
C TRP A 135 -5.19 -14.26 -15.96
N ALA A 136 -4.89 -12.96 -16.05
CA ALA A 136 -5.94 -11.94 -16.13
C ALA A 136 -6.53 -11.79 -17.53
N ASN A 137 -5.71 -11.98 -18.56
CA ASN A 137 -6.09 -11.83 -19.97
C ASN A 137 -6.63 -13.11 -20.61
N ASN A 138 -6.61 -14.27 -19.93
CA ASN A 138 -7.32 -15.45 -20.40
C ASN A 138 -8.82 -15.16 -20.34
N GLU A 139 -9.33 -14.53 -21.39
CA GLU A 139 -10.74 -14.58 -21.78
C GLU A 139 -11.13 -16.05 -21.95
N ILE A 140 -12.35 -16.36 -21.51
CA ILE A 140 -12.97 -17.68 -21.58
C ILE A 140 -13.12 -18.11 -23.03
#